data_AF-A0A142XZA7-F1
#
_entry.id   AF-A0A142XZA7-F1
#
_cell.length_a   1.000
_cell.length_b   1.000
_cell.length_c   1.000
_cell.angle_alpha   90.00
_cell.angle_beta   90.00
_cell.angle_gamma   90.00
#
_symmetry.space_group_name_H-M   'P 1'
#
loop_
_entity.id
_entity.type
_entity.pdbx_description
1 polymer ?
#
loop_
_entity_poly.entity_id
_entity_poly.type
_entity_poly.pdbx_seq_one_letter_code
_entity_poly.pdbx_strand_id
1 'polypeptide(L)'
;MSADWFFMKKGFLGSKKIGPIAESDFLHRIEKGEISPETMVSSTSKTHGHWVHLREIRAGVKFWNKTHPKATVTSDPPSSSHPEAPPRSQ
;
A
#
# COMPACT_ATOMS: atom_id res chain seq x y z
N MET A 1 1.57 24.13 7.20
CA MET A 1 1.80 23.15 6.11
C MET A 1 3.29 22.97 5.99
N SER A 2 3.84 21.85 6.48
CA SER A 2 5.29 21.59 6.45
C SER A 2 5.59 20.60 5.33
N ALA A 3 6.46 20.99 4.40
CA ALA A 3 6.93 20.14 3.32
C ALA A 3 8.13 19.32 3.83
N ASP A 4 7.86 18.10 4.29
CA ASP A 4 8.85 17.26 4.95
C ASP A 4 9.05 15.90 4.28
N TRP A 5 8.27 15.56 3.25
CA TRP A 5 8.30 14.21 2.68
C TRP A 5 9.21 14.10 1.47
N PHE A 6 9.94 12.99 1.42
CA PHE A 6 10.80 12.57 0.32
C PHE A 6 10.46 11.14 -0.06
N PHE A 7 10.59 10.80 -1.34
CA PHE A 7 10.45 9.42 -1.81
C PHE A 7 11.44 9.10 -2.93
N MET A 8 11.76 7.82 -3.07
CA MET A 8 12.63 7.32 -4.15
C MET A 8 11.78 6.85 -5.33
N LYS A 9 11.85 7.59 -6.44
CA LYS A 9 11.20 7.18 -7.70
C LYS A 9 12.16 6.31 -8.50
N LYS A 10 11.76 5.07 -8.80
CA LYS A 10 12.51 4.18 -9.70
C LYS A 10 12.25 4.61 -11.15
N GLY A 11 13.29 5.04 -11.85
CA GLY A 11 13.26 5.38 -13.26
C GLY A 11 14.14 4.45 -14.09
N PHE A 12 14.15 4.67 -15.41
CA PHE A 12 14.92 3.86 -16.36
C PHE A 12 16.44 3.92 -16.14
N LEU A 13 16.96 5.05 -15.61
CA LEU A 13 18.38 5.26 -15.31
C LEU A 13 18.71 5.20 -13.81
N GLY A 14 17.83 4.59 -12.99
CA GLY A 14 18.07 4.39 -11.55
C GLY A 14 17.05 5.04 -10.63
N SER A 15 17.32 5.03 -9.33
CA SER A 15 16.47 5.61 -8.30
C SER A 15 16.79 7.10 -8.08
N LYS A 16 15.79 7.97 -8.26
CA LYS A 16 15.92 9.41 -8.02
C LYS A 16 15.16 9.80 -6.75
N LYS A 17 15.83 10.57 -5.89
CA LYS A 17 15.19 11.24 -4.75
C LYS A 17 14.28 12.38 -5.22
N ILE A 18 13.02 12.37 -4.80
CA ILE A 18 12.04 13.42 -5.06
C ILE A 18 11.58 14.01 -3.72
N GLY A 19 11.66 15.33 -3.56
CA GLY A 19 11.25 16.07 -2.36
C GLY A 19 12.13 17.29 -2.07
N PRO A 20 11.82 18.09 -1.03
CA PRO A 20 10.71 17.91 -0.11
C PRO A 20 9.36 18.23 -0.75
N ILE A 21 8.33 17.43 -0.43
CA ILE A 21 6.93 17.69 -0.82
C ILE A 21 6.03 17.78 0.40
N ALA A 22 4.88 18.44 0.24
CA ALA A 22 3.85 18.50 1.27
C ALA A 22 3.24 17.12 1.50
N GLU A 23 2.71 16.89 2.71
CA GLU A 23 2.00 15.65 3.05
C GLU A 23 0.80 15.40 2.12
N SER A 24 0.06 16.45 1.74
CA SER A 24 -1.05 16.35 0.78
C SER A 24 -0.60 15.82 -0.58
N ASP A 25 0.50 16.33 -1.12
CA ASP A 25 1.05 15.89 -2.40
C ASP A 25 1.58 14.45 -2.31
N PHE A 26 2.19 14.10 -1.18
CA PHE A 26 2.65 12.74 -0.90
C PHE A 26 1.49 11.74 -0.90
N LEU A 27 0.39 12.07 -0.21
CA LEU A 27 -0.83 11.24 -0.20
C LEU A 27 -1.46 11.14 -1.59
N HIS A 28 -1.52 12.23 -2.34
CA HIS A 28 -2.06 12.21 -3.71
C HIS A 28 -1.20 11.35 -4.67
N ARG A 29 0.12 11.30 -4.46
CA ARG A 29 1.00 10.37 -5.21
C ARG A 29 0.82 8.92 -4.81
N ILE A 30 0.56 8.65 -3.52
CA ILE A 30 0.12 7.32 -3.07
C ILE A 30 -1.17 6.96 -3.81
N GLU A 31 -2.20 7.81 -3.80
CA GLU A 31 -3.48 7.55 -4.46
C GLU A 31 -3.34 7.30 -5.98
N LYS A 32 -2.42 7.99 -6.65
CA LYS A 32 -2.11 7.78 -8.07
C LYS A 32 -1.34 6.49 -8.37
N GLY A 33 -0.87 5.77 -7.35
CA GLY A 33 -0.05 4.59 -7.50
C GLY A 33 1.43 4.86 -7.78
N GLU A 34 1.90 6.11 -7.67
CA GLU A 34 3.32 6.45 -7.87
C GLU A 34 4.21 5.98 -6.70
N ILE A 35 3.63 5.85 -5.50
CA ILE A 35 4.36 5.49 -4.27
C ILE A 35 3.74 4.22 -3.69
N SER A 36 4.34 3.07 -3.98
CA SER A 36 3.90 1.76 -3.49
C SER A 36 4.38 1.46 -2.05
N PRO A 37 3.85 0.41 -1.39
CA PRO A 37 4.35 -0.07 -0.09
C PRO A 37 5.86 -0.39 -0.07
N GLU A 38 6.44 -0.71 -1.23
CA GLU A 38 7.86 -1.00 -1.42
C GLU A 38 8.70 0.24 -1.76
N THR A 39 8.06 1.39 -1.93
CA THR A 39 8.78 2.64 -2.19
C THR A 39 9.44 3.12 -0.90
N MET A 40 10.73 3.47 -0.98
CA MET A 40 11.42 4.11 0.13
C MET A 40 10.97 5.56 0.26
N VAL A 41 10.59 5.94 1.47
CA VAL A 41 10.13 7.27 1.83
C VAL A 41 10.88 7.76 3.05
N SER A 42 11.04 9.07 3.18
CA SER A 42 11.66 9.71 4.33
C SER A 42 10.89 10.97 4.69
N SER A 43 10.76 11.24 5.97
CA SER A 43 10.17 12.45 6.51
C SER A 43 11.04 12.98 7.63
N THR A 44 11.37 14.27 7.56
CA THR A 44 12.09 14.96 8.64
C THR A 44 11.33 14.85 9.96
N SER A 45 10.00 14.89 9.91
CA SER A 45 9.12 14.94 11.07
C SER A 45 8.65 13.56 11.56
N LYS A 46 8.45 12.59 10.64
CA LYS A 46 7.89 11.26 11.00
C LYS A 46 8.92 10.14 11.07
N THR A 47 9.94 10.20 10.23
CA THR A 47 11.00 9.18 10.17
C THR A 47 12.33 9.73 10.62
N HIS A 48 12.37 10.96 11.16
CA HIS A 48 13.59 11.67 11.59
C HIS A 48 14.66 11.71 10.49
N GLY A 49 14.24 11.77 9.22
CA GLY A 49 15.13 11.76 8.06
C GLY A 49 15.61 10.37 7.62
N HIS A 50 15.25 9.30 8.33
CA HIS A 50 15.56 7.94 7.91
C HIS A 50 14.73 7.50 6.71
N TRP A 51 15.37 6.79 5.79
CA TRP A 51 14.72 6.14 4.65
C TRP A 51 14.13 4.80 5.09
N VAL A 52 12.81 4.69 5.03
CA VAL A 52 12.07 3.47 5.38
C VAL A 52 11.09 3.15 4.26
N HIS A 53 10.69 1.89 4.13
CA HIS A 53 9.66 1.55 3.16
C HIS A 53 8.30 2.07 3.62
N LEU A 54 7.42 2.46 2.69
CA LEU A 54 6.06 2.87 3.04
C LEU A 54 5.33 1.77 3.84
N ARG A 55 5.63 0.49 3.61
CA ARG A 55 5.09 -0.65 4.39
C ARG A 55 5.41 -0.62 5.88
N GLU A 56 6.50 0.01 6.27
CA GLU A 56 6.92 0.14 7.68
C GLU A 56 6.12 1.25 8.38
N ILE A 57 5.59 2.20 7.60
CA ILE A 57 4.74 3.28 8.08
C ILE A 57 3.29 2.81 8.13
N ARG A 58 2.81 2.43 9.32
CA ARG A 58 1.43 1.96 9.54
C ARG A 58 0.37 2.90 8.94
N ALA A 59 0.55 4.21 9.10
CA ALA A 59 -0.36 5.21 8.54
C ALA A 59 -0.36 5.21 7.00
N GLY A 60 0.82 5.05 6.38
CA GLY A 60 0.98 4.98 4.93
C GLY A 60 0.31 3.74 4.33
N VAL A 61 0.51 2.57 4.92
CA VAL A 61 -0.15 1.32 4.49
C VAL A 61 -1.66 1.40 4.63
N LYS A 62 -2.16 1.94 5.74
CA LYS A 62 -3.61 2.10 5.96
C LYS A 62 -4.23 3.00 4.89
N PHE A 63 -3.54 4.07 4.50
CA PHE A 63 -4.01 4.97 3.44
C PHE A 63 -3.94 4.30 2.07
N TRP A 64 -2.81 3.64 1.75
CA TRP A 64 -2.66 2.89 0.50
C TRP A 64 -3.74 1.82 0.32
N ASN A 65 -4.03 1.01 1.35
CA ASN A 65 -5.08 -0.01 1.30
C ASN A 65 -6.48 0.59 1.13
N LYS A 66 -6.69 1.83 1.59
CA LYS A 66 -7.97 2.54 1.44
C LYS A 66 -8.15 3.09 0.02
N THR A 67 -7.08 3.60 -0.59
CA THR A 67 -7.11 4.19 -1.95
C THR A 67 -6.96 3.15 -3.05
N HIS A 68 -6.27 2.05 -2.74
CA HIS A 68 -6.12 0.87 -3.59
C HIS A 68 -6.77 -0.30 -2.86
N PRO A 69 -8.11 -0.36 -2.81
CA PRO A 69 -8.78 -1.58 -2.39
C PRO A 69 -8.27 -2.66 -3.33
N LYS A 70 -7.38 -3.50 -2.83
CA LYS A 70 -6.96 -4.71 -3.51
C LYS A 70 -8.28 -5.36 -3.89
N ALA A 71 -8.54 -5.47 -5.19
CA ALA A 71 -9.54 -6.40 -5.68
C ALA A 71 -9.19 -7.70 -4.97
N THR A 72 -9.95 -8.01 -3.93
CA THR A 72 -10.10 -9.33 -3.39
C THR A 72 -10.54 -10.12 -4.59
N VAL A 73 -9.56 -10.61 -5.34
CA VAL A 73 -9.74 -11.76 -6.21
C VAL A 73 -10.14 -12.84 -5.22
N THR A 74 -11.45 -12.92 -5.02
CA THR A 74 -12.21 -14.15 -5.12
C THR A 74 -11.34 -15.37 -4.92
N SER A 75 -11.02 -15.63 -3.67
CA SER A 75 -10.90 -17.00 -3.17
C SER A 75 -12.05 -17.26 -2.19
N ASP A 76 -13.24 -16.75 -2.52
CA ASP A 76 -14.44 -17.55 -2.33
C ASP A 76 -14.44 -18.56 -3.49
N PRO A 77 -14.20 -19.87 -3.27
CA PRO A 77 -14.71 -20.84 -4.21
C PRO A 77 -16.24 -20.69 -4.22
N PRO A 78 -16.88 -20.38 -5.36
CA PRO A 78 -18.31 -20.58 -5.45
C PRO A 78 -18.54 -22.09 -5.44
N SER A 79 -19.50 -22.53 -4.63
CA SER A 79 -20.15 -23.84 -4.76
C SER A 79 -19.42 -25.06 -4.16
N SER A 80 -19.80 -25.39 -2.94
CA SER A 80 -20.37 -26.72 -2.66
C SER A 80 -21.32 -26.64 -1.49
N SER A 81 -22.39 -25.86 -1.67
CA SER A 81 -23.68 -26.23 -1.09
C SER A 81 -24.22 -27.37 -1.97
N HIS A 82 -23.95 -28.61 -1.59
CA HIS A 82 -24.80 -29.72 -1.99
C HIS A 82 -25.11 -30.59 -0.75
N PRO A 83 -26.40 -30.93 -0.54
CA PRO A 83 -26.91 -31.43 0.72
C PRO A 83 -26.70 -32.94 0.89
N GLU A 84 -26.57 -33.34 2.15
CA GLU A 84 -27.08 -34.56 2.80
C GLU A 84 -27.32 -35.80 1.89
N ALA A 85 -26.47 -36.82 2.05
CA ALA A 85 -26.76 -38.18 1.59
C ALA A 85 -27.50 -38.96 2.71
N PRO A 86 -28.49 -39.81 2.38
CA PRO A 86 -29.38 -40.45 3.37
C PRO A 86 -28.66 -41.54 4.20
N PRO A 87 -29.21 -41.92 5.37
CA PRO A 87 -28.62 -42.93 6.22
C PRO A 87 -28.66 -44.31 5.53
N ARG A 88 -27.51 -44.99 5.49
CA ARG A 88 -27.46 -46.42 5.16
C ARG A 88 -27.85 -47.23 6.39
N SER A 89 -28.98 -47.94 6.28
CA SER A 89 -29.32 -49.08 7.12
C SER A 89 -28.44 -50.28 6.76
N GLN A 90 -27.79 -50.89 7.74
CA GLN A 90 -27.71 -52.34 7.94
C GLN A 90 -27.27 -52.65 9.37
#